data_AF-A0A2V1C0R2-F1
#
_entry.id   AF-A0A2V1C0R2-F1
#
_cell.length_a   1.000
_cell.length_b   1.000
_cell.length_c   1.000
_cell.angle_alpha   90.00
_cell.angle_beta   90.00
_cell.angle_gamma   90.00
#
_symmetry.space_group_name_H-M   'P 1'
#
loop_
_entity.id
_entity.type
_entity.pdbx_description
1 polymer ?
#
loop_
_entity_poly.entity_id
_entity_poly.type
_entity_poly.pdbx_seq_one_letter_code
_entity_poly.pdbx_strand_id
1 'polypeptide(L)'
;MRVEHDPVAQTLFVRVDRSKVLSHGKPSIGRMLCKIHVWHSTADIEACRPYYEDLSAVDGEYETWRQAVVSNHEPKWKFVQPNTFMKPDGSVEIKEYEASNAGIIKSFFERDL
;
A
#
# COMPACT_ATOMS: atom_id res chain seq x y z
N MET A 1 5.80 -12.20 -14.10
CA MET A 1 4.78 -11.14 -14.10
C MET A 1 4.82 -10.48 -15.46
N ARG A 2 3.68 -10.09 -16.00
CA ARG A 2 3.58 -9.32 -17.25
C ARG A 2 2.63 -8.17 -17.03
N VAL A 3 2.97 -6.99 -17.51
CA VAL A 3 2.08 -5.82 -17.51
C VAL A 3 1.67 -5.56 -18.95
N GLU A 4 0.37 -5.41 -19.19
CA GLU A 4 -0.20 -4.99 -20.48
C GLU A 4 -0.76 -3.58 -20.30
N HIS A 5 -0.40 -2.67 -21.18
CA HIS A 5 -0.84 -1.27 -21.14
C HIS A 5 -1.73 -0.98 -22.34
N ASP A 6 -2.94 -0.49 -22.07
CA ASP A 6 -3.83 0.09 -23.08
C ASP A 6 -3.73 1.63 -23.02
N PRO A 7 -3.00 2.27 -23.94
CA PRO A 7 -2.78 3.71 -23.92
C PRO A 7 -4.04 4.51 -24.28
N VAL A 8 -4.99 3.91 -25.01
CA VAL A 8 -6.23 4.60 -25.41
C VAL A 8 -7.22 4.60 -24.25
N ALA A 9 -7.37 3.46 -23.58
CA ALA A 9 -8.22 3.34 -22.39
C ALA A 9 -7.52 3.79 -21.10
N GLN A 10 -6.25 4.21 -21.16
CA GLN A 10 -5.42 4.59 -20.01
C GLN A 10 -5.45 3.54 -18.88
N THR A 11 -5.39 2.25 -19.23
CA THR A 11 -5.58 1.13 -18.28
C THR A 11 -4.36 0.20 -18.29
N LEU A 12 -4.05 -0.37 -17.12
CA LEU A 12 -2.97 -1.35 -16.94
C LEU A 12 -3.55 -2.68 -16.44
N PHE A 13 -3.11 -3.79 -17.06
CA PHE A 13 -3.43 -5.14 -16.62
C PHE A 13 -2.17 -5.83 -16.10
N VAL A 14 -2.14 -6.11 -14.79
CA VAL A 14 -1.04 -6.85 -14.17
C VAL A 14 -1.37 -8.34 -14.12
N ARG A 15 -0.63 -9.14 -14.89
CA ARG A 15 -0.79 -10.60 -14.94
C ARG A 15 0.29 -11.29 -14.11
N VAL A 16 -0.15 -12.03 -13.09
CA VAL A 16 0.71 -12.82 -12.21
C VAL A 16 0.42 -14.29 -12.40
N ASP A 17 1.44 -15.05 -12.78
CA ASP A 17 1.37 -16.51 -12.89
C ASP A 17 1.50 -17.14 -11.49
N ARG A 18 0.37 -17.62 -10.97
CA ARG A 18 0.30 -18.24 -9.64
C ARG A 18 1.22 -19.45 -9.50
N SER A 19 1.41 -20.23 -10.57
CA SER A 19 2.26 -21.43 -10.52
C SER A 19 3.73 -21.12 -10.28
N LYS A 20 4.17 -19.90 -10.63
CA LYS A 20 5.55 -19.44 -10.50
C LYS A 20 5.85 -18.71 -9.19
N VAL A 21 4.85 -18.52 -8.32
CA VAL A 21 5.04 -17.80 -7.05
C VAL A 21 6.08 -18.50 -6.18
N LEU A 22 5.97 -19.81 -6.01
CA LEU A 22 6.90 -20.56 -5.14
C LEU A 22 8.26 -20.80 -5.81
N SER A 23 8.28 -21.08 -7.10
CA SER A 23 9.50 -21.46 -7.83
C SER A 23 10.35 -20.25 -8.24
N HIS A 24 9.73 -19.12 -8.60
CA HIS A 24 10.44 -17.93 -9.09
C HIS A 24 10.26 -16.73 -8.16
N GLY A 25 9.03 -16.47 -7.70
CA GLY A 25 8.71 -15.30 -6.88
C GLY A 25 9.43 -15.32 -5.54
N LYS A 26 9.21 -16.37 -4.73
CA LYS A 26 9.81 -16.51 -3.40
C LYS A 26 11.34 -16.44 -3.43
N PRO A 27 12.06 -17.19 -4.30
CA PRO A 27 13.52 -17.06 -4.37
C PRO A 27 14.01 -15.67 -4.80
N SER A 28 13.29 -15.00 -5.72
CA SER A 28 13.70 -13.68 -6.21
C SER A 28 13.56 -12.60 -5.13
N ILE A 29 12.43 -12.59 -4.41
CA ILE A 29 12.23 -11.71 -3.26
C ILE A 29 13.25 -12.04 -2.16
N GLY A 30 13.50 -13.33 -1.88
CA GLY A 30 14.48 -13.75 -0.88
C GLY A 30 15.89 -13.23 -1.17
N ARG A 31 16.37 -13.32 -2.41
CA ARG A 31 17.68 -12.78 -2.80
C ARG A 31 17.74 -11.26 -2.65
N MET A 32 16.71 -10.54 -3.09
CA MET A 32 16.63 -9.09 -2.98
C MET A 32 16.66 -8.65 -1.51
N LEU A 33 15.80 -9.23 -0.66
CA LEU A 33 15.72 -8.91 0.76
C LEU A 33 17.03 -9.22 1.49
N CYS A 34 17.66 -10.35 1.18
CA CYS A 34 18.94 -10.73 1.78
C CYS A 34 20.03 -9.69 1.48
N LYS A 35 20.17 -9.27 0.21
CA LYS A 35 21.13 -8.22 -0.19
C LYS A 35 20.90 -6.92 0.55
N ILE A 36 19.67 -6.40 0.50
CA ILE A 36 19.31 -5.13 1.16
C ILE A 36 19.57 -5.21 2.67
N HIS A 37 19.20 -6.33 3.30
CA HIS A 37 19.39 -6.49 4.75
C HIS A 37 20.86 -6.53 5.15
N VAL A 38 21.71 -7.26 4.42
CA VAL A 38 23.15 -7.31 4.70
C VAL A 38 23.75 -5.91 4.57
N TRP A 39 23.56 -5.23 3.44
CA TRP A 39 24.14 -3.91 3.23
C TRP A 39 23.63 -2.87 4.22
N HIS A 40 22.34 -2.91 4.58
CA HIS A 40 21.78 -2.06 5.62
C HIS A 40 22.44 -2.33 6.99
N SER A 41 22.59 -3.60 7.35
CA SER A 41 23.15 -3.99 8.66
C SER A 41 24.65 -3.69 8.80
N THR A 42 25.37 -3.66 7.68
CA THR A 42 26.80 -3.32 7.63
C THR A 42 27.08 -1.87 7.23
N ALA A 43 26.04 -1.05 7.06
CA ALA A 43 26.14 0.32 6.54
C ALA A 43 26.93 0.44 5.22
N ASP A 44 26.81 -0.54 4.33
CA ASP A 44 27.47 -0.55 3.02
C ASP A 44 26.66 0.26 1.99
N ILE A 45 26.85 1.58 2.02
CA ILE A 45 26.12 2.52 1.16
C ILE A 45 26.53 2.36 -0.31
N GLU A 46 27.83 2.13 -0.56
CA GLU A 46 28.39 2.04 -1.91
C GLU A 46 27.79 0.87 -2.70
N ALA A 47 27.55 -0.27 -2.04
CA ALA A 47 26.86 -1.39 -2.67
C ALA A 47 25.33 -1.22 -2.71
N CYS A 48 24.73 -0.66 -1.65
CA CYS A 48 23.27 -0.59 -1.52
C CYS A 48 22.63 0.45 -2.45
N ARG A 49 23.22 1.64 -2.52
CA ARG A 49 22.62 2.79 -3.20
C ARG A 49 22.38 2.53 -4.69
N PRO A 50 23.37 2.12 -5.50
CA PRO A 50 23.14 1.87 -6.92
C PRO A 50 22.09 0.78 -7.15
N TYR A 51 22.14 -0.30 -6.37
CA TYR A 51 21.16 -1.38 -6.48
C TYR A 51 19.73 -0.92 -6.18
N TYR A 52 19.53 -0.11 -5.14
CA TYR A 52 18.21 0.34 -4.75
C TYR A 52 17.68 1.44 -5.67
N GLU A 53 18.54 2.37 -6.11
CA GLU A 53 18.19 3.42 -7.07
C GLU A 53 17.77 2.80 -8.42
N ASP A 54 18.53 1.83 -8.95
CA ASP A 54 18.15 1.09 -10.17
C ASP A 54 16.82 0.34 -10.02
N LEU A 55 16.58 -0.26 -8.85
CA LEU A 55 15.34 -0.99 -8.57
C LEU A 55 14.11 -0.07 -8.44
N SER A 56 14.31 1.18 -8.03
CA SER A 56 13.24 2.14 -7.71
C SER A 56 13.12 3.27 -8.73
N ALA A 57 13.94 3.27 -9.78
CA ALA A 57 13.85 4.20 -10.89
C ALA A 57 12.48 4.10 -11.59
N VAL A 58 11.91 5.26 -11.90
CA VAL A 58 10.65 5.39 -12.65
C VAL A 58 10.99 6.10 -13.95
N ASP A 59 11.48 5.35 -14.92
CA ASP A 59 11.88 5.80 -16.24
C ASP A 59 11.16 5.01 -17.35
N GLY A 60 11.25 5.51 -18.59
CA GLY A 60 10.74 4.82 -19.77
C GLY A 60 9.24 4.48 -19.69
N GLU A 61 8.90 3.19 -19.82
CA GLU A 61 7.51 2.75 -19.81
C GLU A 61 6.79 3.01 -18.48
N TYR A 62 7.53 3.05 -17.36
CA TYR A 62 6.97 3.27 -16.04
C TYR A 62 6.41 4.70 -15.86
N GLU A 63 6.96 5.69 -16.56
CA GLU A 63 6.40 7.05 -16.57
C GLU A 63 5.02 7.08 -17.24
N THR A 64 4.86 6.33 -18.32
CA THR A 64 3.57 6.21 -19.03
C THR A 64 2.56 5.48 -18.15
N TRP A 65 2.97 4.40 -17.49
CA TRP A 65 2.10 3.69 -16.54
C TRP A 65 1.69 4.58 -15.38
N ARG A 66 2.58 5.43 -14.87
CA ARG A 66 2.27 6.41 -13.82
C ARG A 66 1.16 7.37 -14.25
N GLN A 67 1.12 7.82 -15.52
CA GLN A 67 0.04 8.68 -16.02
C GLN A 67 -1.31 7.97 -16.00
N ALA A 68 -1.37 6.70 -16.43
CA ALA A 68 -2.57 5.87 -16.35
C ALA A 68 -3.05 5.71 -14.90
N VAL A 69 -2.14 5.43 -13.96
CA VAL A 69 -2.48 5.29 -12.52
C VAL A 69 -3.04 6.58 -11.93
N VAL A 70 -2.41 7.72 -12.20
CA VAL A 70 -2.87 9.02 -11.68
C VAL A 70 -4.23 9.42 -12.26
N SER A 71 -4.47 9.11 -13.53
CA SER A 71 -5.73 9.43 -14.21
C SER A 71 -6.91 8.59 -13.69
N ASN A 72 -6.64 7.38 -13.19
CA ASN A 72 -7.64 6.48 -12.62
C ASN A 72 -7.67 6.48 -11.08
N HIS A 73 -7.18 7.54 -10.45
CA HIS A 73 -7.15 7.62 -8.99
C HIS A 73 -8.57 7.62 -8.39
N GLU A 74 -8.88 6.59 -7.59
CA GLU A 74 -10.11 6.55 -6.79
C GLU A 74 -10.04 7.52 -5.60
N PRO A 75 -11.14 8.19 -5.23
CA PRO A 75 -11.18 9.01 -4.02
C PRO A 75 -10.71 8.23 -2.79
N LYS A 76 -9.86 8.85 -1.97
CA LYS A 76 -9.36 8.23 -0.73
C LYS A 76 -10.53 7.79 0.14
N TRP A 77 -10.44 6.57 0.66
CA TRP A 77 -11.44 6.05 1.57
C TRP A 77 -11.48 6.88 2.84
N LYS A 78 -12.70 7.09 3.35
CA LYS A 78 -12.93 7.67 4.67
C LYS A 78 -13.40 6.56 5.58
N PHE A 79 -12.78 6.45 6.74
CA PHE A 79 -13.12 5.44 7.72
C PHE A 79 -13.79 6.10 8.91
N VAL A 80 -14.85 5.46 9.36
CA VAL A 80 -15.53 5.81 10.60
C VAL A 80 -14.91 4.97 11.70
N GLN A 81 -14.52 5.62 12.79
CA GLN A 81 -13.92 4.95 13.93
C GLN A 81 -14.92 4.90 15.08
N PRO A 82 -15.06 3.75 15.78
CA PRO A 82 -15.90 3.66 16.94
C PRO A 82 -15.33 4.46 18.12
N ASN A 83 -16.16 4.69 19.14
CA ASN A 83 -15.75 5.24 20.43
C ASN A 83 -15.94 4.22 21.53
N THR A 84 -15.15 4.32 22.59
CA THR A 84 -15.33 3.51 23.81
C THR A 84 -15.81 4.36 24.96
N PHE A 85 -16.82 3.89 25.69
CA PHE A 85 -17.37 4.56 26.86
C PHE A 85 -17.31 3.64 28.08
N MET A 86 -16.94 4.20 29.23
CA MET A 86 -16.98 3.49 30.51
C MET A 86 -18.43 3.48 31.03
N LYS A 87 -18.97 2.29 31.30
CA LYS A 87 -20.29 2.12 31.93
C LYS A 87 -20.19 2.24 33.46
N PRO A 88 -21.30 2.53 34.17
CA PRO A 88 -21.31 2.64 35.63
C PRO A 88 -20.89 1.36 36.37
N ASP A 89 -21.06 0.20 35.73
CA ASP A 89 -20.65 -1.11 36.24
C ASP A 89 -19.16 -1.43 36.03
N GLY A 90 -18.40 -0.49 35.46
CA GLY A 90 -16.98 -0.65 35.15
C GLY A 90 -16.69 -1.40 33.84
N SER A 91 -17.72 -1.78 33.07
CA SER A 91 -17.53 -2.36 31.74
C SER A 91 -17.27 -1.30 30.67
N VAL A 92 -16.62 -1.68 29.57
CA VAL A 92 -16.37 -0.80 28.42
C VAL A 92 -17.34 -1.14 27.30
N GLU A 93 -18.05 -0.14 26.79
CA GLU A 93 -18.91 -0.25 25.62
C GLU A 93 -18.25 0.34 24.39
N ILE A 94 -18.31 -0.39 23.27
CA ILE A 94 -17.92 0.11 21.95
C ILE A 94 -19.17 0.63 21.25
N LYS A 95 -19.16 1.92 20.90
CA LYS A 95 -20.20 2.56 20.10
C LYS A 95 -19.71 2.71 18.66
N GLU A 96 -20.36 2.00 17.76
CA GLU A 96 -20.14 2.12 16.32
C GLU A 96 -21.00 3.25 15.73
N TYR A 97 -20.57 3.72 14.56
CA TYR A 97 -21.25 4.77 13.81
C TYR A 97 -21.40 4.31 12.36
N GLU A 98 -22.43 4.81 11.69
CA GLU A 98 -22.67 4.51 10.27
C GLU A 98 -21.46 4.89 9.41
N ALA A 99 -21.15 4.09 8.38
CA ALA A 99 -20.10 4.34 7.39
C ALA A 99 -20.44 5.51 6.42
N SER A 100 -20.70 6.70 6.98
CA SER A 100 -21.13 7.90 6.27
C SER A 100 -20.35 9.14 6.75
N ASN A 101 -20.36 10.23 5.97
CA ASN A 101 -19.75 11.49 6.42
C ASN A 101 -20.37 11.99 7.74
N ALA A 102 -21.69 11.81 7.91
CA ALA A 102 -22.38 12.15 9.14
C ALA A 102 -21.94 11.26 10.32
N GLY A 103 -21.72 9.96 10.06
CA GLY A 103 -21.15 9.05 11.03
C GLY A 103 -19.75 9.44 11.50
N ILE A 104 -18.88 9.90 10.60
CA ILE A 104 -17.56 10.45 10.95
C ILE A 104 -17.72 11.69 11.85
N ILE A 105 -18.55 12.64 11.45
CA ILE A 105 -18.75 13.88 12.24
C ILE A 105 -19.26 13.54 13.64
N LYS A 106 -20.25 12.65 13.72
CA LYS A 106 -20.81 12.20 15.00
C LYS A 106 -19.79 11.46 15.85
N SER A 107 -18.97 10.60 15.25
CA SER A 107 -17.93 9.87 15.99
C SER A 107 -16.93 10.82 16.62
N PHE A 108 -16.53 11.90 15.93
CA PHE A 108 -15.62 12.90 16.49
C PHE A 108 -16.30 13.78 17.53
N PHE A 109 -17.53 14.24 17.27
CA PHE A 109 -18.30 15.06 18.21
C PHE A 109 -18.48 14.36 19.57
N GLU A 110 -18.85 13.08 19.56
CA GLU A 110 -19.06 12.30 20.79
C GLU A 110 -17.76 11.78 21.41
N ARG A 111 -16.61 11.92 20.74
CA ARG A 111 -15.30 11.52 21.28
C ARG A 111 -14.72 12.57 22.23
N ASP A 112 -15.24 13.80 22.18
CA ASP A 112 -14.73 14.94 22.96
C ASP A 112 -13.23 15.19 22.70
N LEU A 113 -12.86 15.24 21.42
CA LEU A 113 -11.53 15.67 20.94
C LEU A 113 -11.49 17.16 20.60
#